data_AF-A0A2A4HP91-F1
#
_entry.id   AF-A0A2A4HP91-F1
#
_cell.length_a   1.000
_cell.length_b   1.000
_cell.length_c   1.000
_cell.angle_alpha   90.00
_cell.angle_beta   90.00
_cell.angle_gamma   90.00
#
_symmetry.space_group_name_H-M   'P 1'
#
loop_
_entity.id
_entity.type
_entity.pdbx_description
1 polymer ?
#
loop_
_entity_poly.entity_id
_entity_poly.type
_entity_poly.pdbx_seq_one_letter_code
_entity_poly.pdbx_strand_id
1 'polypeptide(L)'
;MLCVLVGSMLLAGCATPSRVTTQANEDAADAYTQLGVAYLERENLPRALNALDRALEINPRHAEALQALALVYQQQGENKLAHHYFQQAVNAAPSFTRARNNYAAFLYQQAQFAAACEQLEIASQDAQYANRAQLFTNLGQCYVALEKFDSAREGFQRAQSIDPRNARGYLMLAELEVSQGNYGLAWEPLQSYLQLTGPDPAALEMAIDLAHARGDHAAAADYQQLLNTN
;
A
#
# COMPACT_ATOMS: atom_id res chain seq x y z
N MET A 1 10.01 -29.22 78.31
CA MET A 1 10.60 -29.28 76.95
C MET A 1 9.52 -29.85 76.04
N LEU A 2 8.82 -29.02 75.27
CA LEU A 2 9.18 -28.51 73.94
C LEU A 2 8.97 -29.57 72.84
N CYS A 3 7.99 -29.35 71.97
CA CYS A 3 8.12 -29.36 70.50
C CYS A 3 6.74 -29.46 69.83
N VAL A 4 6.20 -28.31 69.44
CA VAL A 4 5.08 -28.19 68.50
C VAL A 4 5.70 -28.06 67.10
N LEU A 5 5.46 -29.04 66.24
CA LEU A 5 5.89 -29.06 64.84
C LEU A 5 4.73 -28.53 63.98
N VAL A 6 4.84 -27.27 63.54
CA VAL A 6 3.98 -26.69 62.49
C VAL A 6 4.72 -26.85 61.16
N GLY A 7 4.26 -27.77 60.33
CA GLY A 7 4.76 -27.96 58.96
C GLY A 7 3.98 -27.09 57.98
N SER A 8 4.63 -26.08 57.42
CA SER A 8 4.08 -25.15 56.43
C SER A 8 3.83 -25.86 55.10
N MET A 9 2.55 -25.97 54.70
CA MET A 9 2.20 -26.35 53.33
C MET A 9 2.52 -25.18 52.38
N LEU A 10 3.54 -25.35 51.54
CA LEU A 10 3.79 -24.47 50.41
C LEU A 10 2.82 -24.84 49.28
N LEU A 11 1.74 -24.06 49.16
CA LEU A 11 0.88 -24.09 47.97
C LEU A 11 1.63 -23.39 46.83
N ALA A 12 2.26 -24.17 45.96
CA ALA A 12 2.71 -23.69 44.66
C ALA A 12 1.47 -23.43 43.79
N GLY A 13 0.99 -22.18 43.81
CA GLY A 13 -0.06 -21.72 42.91
C GLY A 13 0.47 -21.64 41.49
N CYS A 14 0.14 -22.62 40.64
CA CYS A 14 0.26 -22.47 39.20
C CYS A 14 -0.80 -21.45 38.75
N ALA A 15 -0.43 -20.17 38.67
CA ALA A 15 -1.27 -19.16 38.04
C ALA A 15 -1.26 -19.43 36.53
N THR A 16 -2.28 -20.14 36.05
CA THR A 16 -2.56 -20.26 34.62
C THR A 16 -2.88 -18.84 34.12
N PRO A 17 -2.09 -18.25 33.19
CA PRO A 17 -2.42 -16.94 32.65
C PRO A 17 -3.81 -17.01 32.00
N SER A 18 -4.68 -16.08 32.37
CA SER A 18 -6.08 -16.06 31.96
C SER A 18 -6.19 -15.68 30.47
N ARG A 19 -6.13 -16.68 29.61
CA ARG A 19 -6.34 -16.59 28.15
C ARG A 19 -7.60 -15.80 27.75
N VAL A 20 -8.61 -15.80 28.62
CA VAL A 20 -9.88 -15.07 28.42
C VAL A 20 -9.69 -13.55 28.53
N THR A 21 -8.89 -13.07 29.48
CA THR A 21 -8.62 -11.63 29.63
C THR A 21 -7.72 -11.10 28.51
N THR A 22 -6.77 -11.91 28.00
CA THR A 22 -5.94 -11.50 26.87
C THR A 22 -6.75 -11.42 25.58
N GLN A 23 -7.63 -12.40 25.33
CA GLN A 23 -8.51 -12.37 24.16
C GLN A 23 -9.48 -11.19 24.20
N ALA A 24 -10.13 -10.94 25.34
CA ALA A 24 -11.06 -9.82 25.49
C ALA A 24 -10.37 -8.45 25.27
N ASN A 25 -9.09 -8.33 25.67
CA ASN A 25 -8.31 -7.12 25.42
C ASN A 25 -7.94 -6.98 23.93
N GLU A 26 -7.56 -8.08 23.26
CA GLU A 26 -7.30 -8.08 21.81
C GLU A 26 -8.56 -7.67 21.03
N ASP A 27 -9.71 -8.29 21.34
CA ASP A 27 -10.99 -7.97 20.70
C ASP A 27 -11.38 -6.48 20.92
N ALA A 28 -11.10 -5.93 22.10
CA ALA A 28 -11.35 -4.52 22.39
C ALA A 28 -10.42 -3.59 21.59
N ALA A 29 -9.14 -3.93 21.46
CA ALA A 29 -8.20 -3.17 20.64
C ALA A 29 -8.60 -3.19 19.16
N ASP A 30 -9.05 -4.34 18.65
CA ASP A 30 -9.58 -4.48 17.29
C ASP A 30 -10.82 -3.60 17.07
N ALA A 31 -11.77 -3.60 18.02
CA ALA A 31 -12.99 -2.79 17.93
C ALA A 31 -12.68 -1.27 17.89
N TYR A 32 -11.77 -0.81 18.75
CA TYR A 32 -11.31 0.58 18.74
C TYR A 32 -10.56 0.92 17.45
N THR A 33 -9.76 -0.01 16.92
CA THR A 33 -9.07 0.15 15.63
C THR A 33 -10.05 0.32 14.48
N GLN A 34 -11.06 -0.55 14.39
CA GLN A 34 -12.11 -0.46 13.37
C GLN A 34 -12.89 0.85 13.46
N LEU A 35 -13.22 1.29 14.69
CA LEU A 35 -13.85 2.58 14.92
C LEU A 35 -12.96 3.75 14.46
N GLY A 36 -11.67 3.69 14.76
CA GLY A 36 -10.68 4.69 14.32
C GLY A 36 -10.56 4.78 12.80
N VAL A 37 -10.47 3.63 12.12
CA VAL A 37 -10.44 3.54 10.65
C VAL A 37 -11.73 4.11 10.04
N ALA A 38 -12.90 3.76 10.59
CA ALA A 38 -14.17 4.29 10.10
C ALA A 38 -14.28 5.82 10.28
N TYR A 39 -13.68 6.39 11.32
CA TYR A 39 -13.60 7.84 11.47
C TYR A 39 -12.61 8.49 10.50
N LEU A 40 -11.46 7.84 10.24
CA LEU A 40 -10.49 8.29 9.24
C LEU A 40 -11.10 8.34 7.83
N GLU A 41 -11.83 7.30 7.43
CA GLU A 41 -12.55 7.24 6.14
C GLU A 41 -13.59 8.34 5.97
N ARG A 42 -14.13 8.87 7.09
CA ARG A 42 -15.07 10.00 7.13
C ARG A 42 -14.39 11.34 7.38
N GLU A 43 -13.07 11.38 7.27
CA GLU A 43 -12.22 12.55 7.50
C GLU A 43 -12.37 13.17 8.91
N ASN A 44 -12.91 12.42 9.87
CA ASN A 44 -13.06 12.86 11.25
C ASN A 44 -11.80 12.52 12.06
N LEU A 45 -10.71 13.23 11.74
CA LEU A 45 -9.39 12.97 12.31
C LEU A 45 -9.36 13.02 13.86
N PRO A 46 -10.03 13.97 14.55
CA PRO A 46 -10.02 13.99 16.01
C PRO A 46 -10.63 12.74 16.65
N ARG A 47 -11.71 12.21 16.08
CA ARG A 47 -12.31 10.97 16.59
C ARG A 47 -11.52 9.73 16.20
N ALA A 48 -10.89 9.74 15.03
CA ALA A 48 -9.97 8.70 14.61
C ALA A 48 -8.80 8.58 15.61
N LEU A 49 -8.13 9.69 15.94
CA LEU A 49 -7.07 9.74 16.93
C LEU A 49 -7.52 9.16 18.27
N ASN A 50 -8.65 9.64 18.81
CA ASN A 50 -9.12 9.17 20.12
C ASN A 50 -9.39 7.67 20.15
N ALA A 51 -10.01 7.11 19.10
CA ALA A 51 -10.28 5.68 19.04
C ALA A 51 -8.98 4.87 18.89
N LEU A 52 -8.05 5.32 18.05
CA LEU A 52 -6.76 4.65 17.84
C LEU A 52 -5.86 4.71 19.08
N ASP A 53 -5.87 5.82 19.81
CA ASP A 53 -5.16 5.95 21.09
C ASP A 53 -5.70 4.92 22.10
N ARG A 54 -7.02 4.73 22.18
CA ARG A 54 -7.61 3.67 23.02
C ARG A 54 -7.19 2.26 22.59
N ALA A 55 -7.12 1.99 21.29
CA ALA A 55 -6.62 0.71 20.79
C ALA A 55 -5.17 0.46 21.25
N LEU A 56 -4.32 1.50 21.17
CA LEU A 56 -2.90 1.42 21.54
C LEU A 56 -2.66 1.44 23.06
N GLU A 57 -3.54 2.03 23.85
CA GLU A 57 -3.54 1.88 25.32
C GLU A 57 -3.76 0.41 25.73
N ILE A 58 -4.61 -0.31 25.00
CA ILE A 58 -4.92 -1.71 25.26
C ILE A 58 -3.83 -2.64 24.70
N ASN A 59 -3.40 -2.39 23.46
CA ASN A 59 -2.33 -3.12 22.80
C ASN A 59 -1.36 -2.16 22.09
N PRO A 60 -0.24 -1.79 22.74
CA PRO A 60 0.74 -0.86 22.17
C PRO A 60 1.41 -1.31 20.88
N ARG A 61 1.32 -2.62 20.55
CA ARG A 61 1.89 -3.20 19.33
C ARG A 61 0.82 -3.63 18.33
N HIS A 62 -0.39 -3.09 18.41
CA HIS A 62 -1.46 -3.40 17.46
C HIS A 62 -1.14 -2.81 16.09
N ALA A 63 -0.72 -3.65 15.14
CA ALA A 63 -0.14 -3.20 13.88
C ALA A 63 -1.13 -2.42 13.00
N GLU A 64 -2.40 -2.84 12.94
CA GLU A 64 -3.46 -2.10 12.25
C GLU A 64 -3.72 -0.71 12.84
N ALA A 65 -3.70 -0.58 14.18
CA ALA A 65 -3.93 0.69 14.86
C ALA A 65 -2.77 1.66 14.62
N LEU A 66 -1.53 1.16 14.73
CA LEU A 66 -0.31 1.91 14.41
C LEU A 66 -0.33 2.39 12.95
N GLN A 67 -0.72 1.53 12.01
CA GLN A 67 -0.84 1.91 10.59
C GLN A 67 -1.96 2.94 10.35
N ALA A 68 -3.12 2.80 11.00
CA ALA A 68 -4.20 3.77 10.88
C ALA A 68 -3.79 5.13 11.47
N LEU A 69 -3.07 5.13 12.59
CA LEU A 69 -2.55 6.36 13.21
C LEU A 69 -1.52 7.04 12.32
N ALA A 70 -0.65 6.28 11.66
CA ALA A 70 0.27 6.80 10.66
C ALA A 70 -0.46 7.50 9.50
N LEU A 71 -1.56 6.93 9.00
CA LEU A 71 -2.38 7.53 7.95
C LEU A 71 -3.07 8.82 8.42
N VAL A 72 -3.55 8.87 9.67
CA VAL A 72 -4.11 10.10 10.26
C VAL A 72 -3.06 11.21 10.26
N TYR A 73 -1.85 10.94 10.76
CA TYR A 73 -0.77 11.94 10.78
C TYR A 73 -0.29 12.33 9.37
N GLN A 74 -0.28 11.39 8.42
CA GLN A 74 0.00 11.70 7.02
C GLN A 74 -1.03 12.68 6.45
N GLN A 75 -2.32 12.47 6.71
CA GLN A 75 -3.39 13.37 6.25
C GLN A 75 -3.31 14.76 6.91
N GLN A 76 -2.78 14.85 8.12
CA GLN A 76 -2.51 16.12 8.80
C GLN A 76 -1.23 16.82 8.30
N GLY A 77 -0.41 16.17 7.47
CA GLY A 77 0.90 16.67 7.04
C GLY A 77 2.00 16.51 8.08
N GLU A 78 1.74 15.80 9.19
CA GLU A 78 2.68 15.53 10.27
C GLU A 78 3.63 14.37 9.89
N ASN A 79 4.43 14.57 8.84
CA ASN A 79 5.21 13.52 8.19
C ASN A 79 6.16 12.77 9.14
N LYS A 80 6.72 13.46 10.15
CA LYS A 80 7.59 12.81 11.15
C LYS A 80 6.83 11.79 12.00
N LEU A 81 5.61 12.12 12.42
CA LEU A 81 4.77 11.21 13.20
C LEU A 81 4.24 10.08 12.30
N ALA A 82 3.81 10.40 11.08
CA ALA A 82 3.41 9.39 10.10
C ALA A 82 4.51 8.34 9.89
N HIS A 83 5.75 8.79 9.60
CA HIS A 83 6.89 7.90 9.45
C HIS A 83 7.12 7.02 10.67
N HIS A 84 7.10 7.62 11.87
CA HIS A 84 7.30 6.91 13.13
C HIS A 84 6.27 5.79 13.34
N TYR A 85 4.99 6.07 13.14
CA TYR A 85 3.93 5.07 13.35
C TYR A 85 3.90 4.01 12.25
N PHE A 86 4.24 4.34 11.00
CA PHE A 86 4.43 3.33 9.95
C PHE A 86 5.57 2.37 10.30
N GLN A 87 6.71 2.88 10.77
CA GLN A 87 7.82 2.03 11.22
C GLN A 87 7.41 1.11 12.36
N GLN A 88 6.68 1.64 13.35
CA GLN A 88 6.16 0.81 14.43
C GLN A 88 5.22 -0.28 13.92
N ALA A 89 4.32 0.03 12.98
CA ALA A 89 3.38 -0.96 12.41
C ALA A 89 4.12 -2.12 11.72
N VAL A 90 5.10 -1.83 10.86
CA VAL A 90 5.86 -2.87 10.14
C VAL A 90 6.80 -3.66 11.06
N ASN A 91 7.25 -3.07 12.17
CA ASN A 91 8.04 -3.76 13.19
C ASN A 91 7.16 -4.62 14.13
N ALA A 92 5.94 -4.17 14.38
CA ALA A 92 4.97 -4.90 15.21
C ALA A 92 4.51 -6.19 14.51
N ALA A 93 4.20 -6.11 13.21
CA ALA A 93 3.82 -7.25 12.39
C ALA A 93 4.59 -7.24 11.05
N PRO A 94 5.76 -7.90 10.98
CA PRO A 94 6.58 -7.93 9.77
C PRO A 94 5.89 -8.51 8.53
N SER A 95 4.87 -9.35 8.71
CA SER A 95 4.04 -9.95 7.66
C SER A 95 2.84 -9.10 7.25
N PHE A 96 2.67 -7.90 7.83
CA PHE A 96 1.52 -7.04 7.52
C PHE A 96 1.73 -6.28 6.21
N THR A 97 1.54 -6.98 5.10
CA THR A 97 1.81 -6.50 3.73
C THR A 97 1.12 -5.17 3.41
N ARG A 98 -0.13 -4.98 3.87
CA ARG A 98 -0.86 -3.73 3.68
C ARG A 98 -0.13 -2.53 4.32
N ALA A 99 0.38 -2.67 5.54
CA ALA A 99 1.12 -1.58 6.19
C ALA A 99 2.42 -1.27 5.46
N ARG A 100 3.14 -2.29 4.97
CA ARG A 100 4.36 -2.08 4.16
C ARG A 100 4.06 -1.34 2.86
N ASN A 101 3.02 -1.74 2.14
CA ASN A 101 2.61 -1.05 0.91
C ASN A 101 2.23 0.42 1.17
N ASN A 102 1.47 0.69 2.23
CA ASN A 102 1.09 2.06 2.61
C ASN A 102 2.31 2.88 3.06
N TYR A 103 3.23 2.28 3.82
CA TYR A 103 4.45 2.94 4.23
C TYR A 103 5.33 3.28 3.02
N ALA A 104 5.45 2.36 2.06
CA ALA A 104 6.17 2.64 0.82
C ALA A 104 5.56 3.80 0.03
N ALA A 105 4.23 3.86 -0.09
CA ALA A 105 3.55 4.98 -0.73
C ALA A 105 3.84 6.31 -0.02
N PHE A 106 3.82 6.30 1.32
CA PHE A 106 4.22 7.46 2.13
C PHE A 106 5.69 7.85 1.86
N LEU A 107 6.63 6.91 1.90
CA LEU A 107 8.05 7.15 1.62
C LEU A 107 8.26 7.72 0.22
N TYR A 108 7.55 7.20 -0.78
CA TYR A 108 7.59 7.70 -2.15
C TYR A 108 7.14 9.16 -2.24
N GLN A 109 6.06 9.54 -1.55
CA GLN A 109 5.61 10.93 -1.47
C GLN A 109 6.65 11.86 -0.82
N GLN A 110 7.48 11.33 0.08
CA GLN A 110 8.60 12.07 0.68
C GLN A 110 9.88 12.03 -0.18
N ALA A 111 9.81 11.56 -1.42
CA ALA A 111 10.95 11.34 -2.33
C ALA A 111 12.02 10.37 -1.77
N GLN A 112 11.67 9.53 -0.80
CA GLN A 112 12.55 8.50 -0.22
C GLN A 112 12.46 7.21 -1.05
N PHE A 113 12.75 7.30 -2.34
CA PHE A 113 12.48 6.24 -3.34
C PHE A 113 13.16 4.90 -3.04
N ALA A 114 14.40 4.93 -2.55
CA ALA A 114 15.13 3.70 -2.20
C ALA A 114 14.45 2.95 -1.06
N ALA A 115 14.05 3.66 0.00
CA ALA A 115 13.34 3.07 1.13
C ALA A 115 11.93 2.60 0.73
N ALA A 116 11.25 3.33 -0.16
CA ALA A 116 9.96 2.91 -0.71
C ALA A 116 10.09 1.58 -1.50
N CYS A 117 11.10 1.46 -2.37
CA CYS A 117 11.38 0.21 -3.10
C CYS A 117 11.59 -0.95 -2.13
N GLU A 118 12.44 -0.77 -1.12
CA GLU A 118 12.75 -1.82 -0.15
C GLU A 118 11.48 -2.35 0.54
N GLN A 119 10.59 -1.46 0.98
CA GLN A 119 9.33 -1.88 1.60
C GLN A 119 8.42 -2.64 0.63
N LEU A 120 8.36 -2.24 -0.64
CA LEU A 120 7.57 -2.91 -1.68
C LEU A 120 8.19 -4.25 -2.09
N GLU A 121 9.51 -4.36 -2.17
CA GLU A 121 10.22 -5.61 -2.44
C GLU A 121 9.91 -6.65 -1.37
N ILE A 122 9.95 -6.27 -0.10
CA ILE A 122 9.54 -7.14 1.01
C ILE A 122 8.05 -7.51 0.89
N ALA A 123 7.19 -6.52 0.65
CA ALA A 123 5.75 -6.75 0.52
C ALA A 123 5.40 -7.67 -0.68
N SER A 124 6.18 -7.63 -1.76
CA SER A 124 5.95 -8.42 -2.98
C SER A 124 6.09 -9.94 -2.78
N GLN A 125 6.77 -10.35 -1.70
CA GLN A 125 6.96 -11.74 -1.30
C GLN A 125 5.66 -12.41 -0.82
N ASP A 126 4.68 -11.61 -0.36
CA ASP A 126 3.37 -12.12 -0.01
C ASP A 126 2.55 -12.42 -1.28
N ALA A 127 2.58 -13.70 -1.68
CA ALA A 127 1.88 -14.17 -2.85
C ALA A 127 0.34 -14.15 -2.71
N GLN A 128 -0.18 -14.06 -1.48
CA GLN A 128 -1.62 -14.10 -1.19
C GLN A 128 -2.23 -12.70 -1.00
N TYR A 129 -1.41 -11.66 -1.09
CA TYR A 129 -1.90 -10.30 -0.90
C TYR A 129 -2.97 -9.94 -1.95
N ALA A 130 -4.16 -9.56 -1.51
CA ALA A 130 -5.28 -9.29 -2.43
C ALA A 130 -4.98 -8.17 -3.45
N ASN A 131 -4.24 -7.14 -3.04
CA ASN A 131 -3.90 -6.00 -3.90
C ASN A 131 -2.51 -6.15 -4.55
N ARG A 132 -2.07 -7.38 -4.83
CA ARG A 132 -0.72 -7.66 -5.32
C ARG A 132 -0.43 -7.03 -6.69
N ALA A 133 -1.43 -6.93 -7.58
CA ALA A 133 -1.25 -6.20 -8.85
C ALA A 133 -0.89 -4.73 -8.60
N GLN A 134 -1.64 -4.05 -7.73
CA GLN A 134 -1.37 -2.65 -7.37
C GLN A 134 -0.01 -2.47 -6.68
N LEU A 135 0.40 -3.44 -5.86
CA LEU A 135 1.72 -3.47 -5.24
C LEU A 135 2.83 -3.50 -6.29
N PHE A 136 2.73 -4.36 -7.30
CA PHE A 136 3.70 -4.41 -8.39
C PHE A 136 3.70 -3.14 -9.25
N THR A 137 2.53 -2.50 -9.47
CA THR A 137 2.46 -1.18 -10.10
C THR A 137 3.21 -0.12 -9.27
N ASN A 138 3.04 -0.12 -7.94
CA ASN A 138 3.78 0.79 -7.06
C ASN A 138 5.29 0.50 -7.07
N LEU A 139 5.68 -0.79 -7.10
CA LEU A 139 7.09 -1.19 -7.17
C LEU A 139 7.74 -0.75 -8.48
N GLY A 140 7.04 -0.97 -9.60
CA GLY A 140 7.49 -0.49 -10.92
C GLY A 140 7.70 1.02 -10.92
N GLN A 141 6.77 1.79 -10.36
CA GLN A 141 6.90 3.24 -10.20
C GLN A 141 8.12 3.63 -9.36
N CYS A 142 8.39 2.92 -8.27
CA CYS A 142 9.57 3.22 -7.45
C CYS A 142 10.86 2.93 -8.23
N TYR A 143 10.89 1.89 -9.06
CA TYR A 143 12.02 1.61 -9.94
C TYR A 143 12.21 2.65 -11.04
N VAL A 144 11.13 3.23 -11.59
CA VAL A 144 11.23 4.39 -12.50
C VAL A 144 11.96 5.55 -11.81
N ALA A 145 11.58 5.88 -10.58
CA ALA A 145 12.21 6.96 -9.82
C ALA A 145 13.69 6.70 -9.45
N LEU A 146 14.13 5.43 -9.51
CA LEU A 146 15.53 5.03 -9.34
C LEU A 146 16.24 4.76 -10.67
N GLU A 147 15.63 5.08 -11.80
CA GLU A 147 16.15 4.84 -13.16
C GLU A 147 16.45 3.34 -13.44
N LYS A 148 15.81 2.43 -12.71
CA LYS A 148 15.89 0.98 -12.89
C LYS A 148 14.83 0.52 -13.88
N PHE A 149 14.93 0.98 -15.14
CA PHE A 149 13.86 0.84 -16.14
C PHE A 149 13.49 -0.62 -16.46
N ASP A 150 14.44 -1.56 -16.48
CA ASP A 150 14.14 -2.97 -16.72
C ASP A 150 13.30 -3.58 -15.58
N SER A 151 13.68 -3.30 -14.33
CA SER A 151 12.91 -3.73 -13.16
C SER A 151 11.54 -3.05 -13.10
N ALA A 152 11.44 -1.79 -13.55
CA ALA A 152 10.18 -1.08 -13.65
C ALA A 152 9.22 -1.78 -14.64
N ARG A 153 9.74 -2.10 -15.84
CA ARG A 153 9.02 -2.84 -16.89
C ARG A 153 8.52 -4.19 -16.38
N GLU A 154 9.39 -4.97 -15.74
CA GLU A 154 9.02 -6.27 -15.14
C GLU A 154 7.92 -6.11 -14.09
N GLY A 155 8.01 -5.09 -13.23
CA GLY A 155 6.97 -4.79 -12.24
C GLY A 155 5.62 -4.51 -12.87
N PHE A 156 5.56 -3.64 -13.89
CA PHE A 156 4.30 -3.33 -14.58
C PHE A 156 3.73 -4.55 -15.33
N GLN A 157 4.56 -5.32 -16.04
CA GLN A 157 4.14 -6.56 -16.69
C GLN A 157 3.63 -7.59 -15.68
N ARG A 158 4.25 -7.68 -14.50
CA ARG A 158 3.79 -8.55 -13.42
C ARG A 158 2.42 -8.12 -12.92
N ALA A 159 2.19 -6.82 -12.73
CA ALA A 159 0.88 -6.29 -12.35
C ALA A 159 -0.21 -6.70 -13.35
N GLN A 160 0.05 -6.55 -14.65
CA GLN A 160 -0.86 -6.95 -15.74
C GLN A 160 -1.15 -8.45 -15.73
N SER A 161 -0.13 -9.28 -15.46
CA SER A 161 -0.30 -10.74 -15.37
C SER A 161 -1.16 -11.19 -14.18
N ILE A 162 -1.18 -10.41 -13.09
CA ILE A 162 -1.94 -10.71 -11.87
C ILE A 162 -3.38 -10.24 -12.00
N ASP A 163 -3.58 -9.01 -12.46
CA ASP A 163 -4.92 -8.45 -12.71
C ASP A 163 -4.90 -7.69 -14.04
N PRO A 164 -5.41 -8.31 -15.13
CA PRO A 164 -5.53 -7.67 -16.43
C PRO A 164 -6.47 -6.47 -16.46
N ARG A 165 -7.19 -6.17 -15.37
CA ARG A 165 -8.04 -4.97 -15.24
C ARG A 165 -7.34 -3.83 -14.51
N ASN A 166 -6.08 -3.99 -14.09
CA ASN A 166 -5.30 -2.91 -13.50
C ASN A 166 -4.87 -1.91 -14.58
N ALA A 167 -5.78 -1.00 -14.95
CA ALA A 167 -5.54 0.01 -15.99
C ALA A 167 -4.27 0.84 -15.72
N ARG A 168 -4.03 1.21 -14.45
CA ARG A 168 -2.85 1.98 -14.05
C ARG A 168 -1.53 1.31 -14.46
N GLY A 169 -1.41 -0.01 -14.29
CA GLY A 169 -0.20 -0.74 -14.69
C GLY A 169 0.07 -0.71 -16.20
N TYR A 170 -0.98 -0.60 -17.03
CA TYR A 170 -0.83 -0.40 -18.46
C TYR A 170 -0.36 1.00 -18.81
N LEU A 171 -0.99 2.04 -18.21
CA LEU A 171 -0.58 3.43 -18.44
C LEU A 171 0.88 3.66 -18.04
N MET A 172 1.29 3.18 -16.86
CA MET A 172 2.66 3.37 -16.39
C MET A 172 3.68 2.61 -17.25
N LEU A 173 3.31 1.46 -17.83
CA LEU A 173 4.15 0.78 -18.80
C LEU A 173 4.26 1.58 -20.11
N ALA A 174 3.14 2.10 -20.63
CA ALA A 174 3.15 2.93 -21.83
C ALA A 174 4.05 4.16 -21.63
N GLU A 175 3.85 4.92 -20.55
CA GLU A 175 4.66 6.08 -20.17
C GLU A 175 6.15 5.73 -20.06
N LEU A 176 6.47 4.60 -19.41
CA LEU A 176 7.85 4.13 -19.32
C LEU A 176 8.44 3.89 -20.71
N GLU A 177 7.75 3.15 -21.58
CA GLU A 177 8.26 2.87 -22.92
C GLU A 177 8.38 4.13 -23.79
N VAL A 178 7.44 5.08 -23.69
CA VAL A 178 7.56 6.39 -24.35
C VAL A 178 8.80 7.13 -23.85
N SER A 179 9.04 7.17 -22.55
CA SER A 179 10.21 7.84 -21.97
C SER A 179 11.54 7.24 -22.43
N GLN A 180 11.54 5.94 -22.78
CA GLN A 180 12.70 5.22 -23.31
C GLN A 180 12.80 5.27 -24.84
N GLY A 181 11.86 5.92 -25.53
CA GLY A 181 11.78 5.96 -27.00
C GLY A 181 11.28 4.66 -27.64
N ASN A 182 10.77 3.72 -26.85
CA ASN A 182 10.27 2.42 -27.28
C ASN A 182 8.80 2.51 -27.74
N TYR A 183 8.50 3.38 -28.70
CA TYR A 183 7.13 3.67 -29.15
C TYR A 183 6.35 2.43 -29.61
N GLY A 184 7.03 1.43 -30.18
CA GLY A 184 6.41 0.16 -30.54
C GLY A 184 5.89 -0.62 -29.32
N LEU A 185 6.63 -0.61 -28.21
CA LEU A 185 6.27 -1.29 -26.95
C LEU A 185 5.23 -0.51 -26.14
N ALA A 186 5.15 0.81 -26.31
CA ALA A 186 4.18 1.67 -25.63
C ALA A 186 2.74 1.51 -26.13
N TRP A 187 2.57 1.07 -27.38
CA TRP A 187 1.29 1.04 -28.08
C TRP A 187 0.25 0.11 -27.44
N GLU A 188 0.57 -1.18 -27.32
CA GLU A 188 -0.38 -2.18 -26.80
C GLU A 188 -0.82 -1.88 -25.35
N PRO A 189 0.08 -1.48 -24.43
CA PRO A 189 -0.34 -1.05 -23.10
C PRO A 189 -1.25 0.17 -23.12
N LEU A 190 -0.94 1.20 -23.93
CA LEU A 190 -1.79 2.39 -24.01
C LEU A 190 -3.19 2.08 -24.55
N GLN A 191 -3.29 1.21 -25.55
CA GLN A 191 -4.59 0.74 -26.06
C GLN A 191 -5.38 -0.03 -24.99
N SER A 192 -4.71 -0.91 -24.25
CA SER A 192 -5.33 -1.66 -23.14
C SER A 192 -5.83 -0.71 -22.04
N TYR A 193 -5.08 0.34 -21.73
CA TYR A 193 -5.52 1.38 -20.80
C TYR A 193 -6.80 2.07 -21.28
N LEU A 194 -6.80 2.62 -22.50
CA LEU A 194 -7.96 3.31 -23.08
C LEU A 194 -9.20 2.40 -23.19
N GLN A 195 -9.00 1.10 -23.45
CA GLN A 195 -10.10 0.13 -23.46
C GLN A 195 -10.74 -0.06 -22.08
N LEU A 196 -9.93 -0.03 -21.02
CA LEU A 196 -10.39 -0.23 -19.64
C LEU A 196 -11.04 1.02 -19.05
N THR A 197 -10.53 2.20 -19.38
CA THR A 197 -10.97 3.47 -18.77
C THR A 197 -11.92 4.28 -19.64
N GLY A 198 -11.95 4.01 -20.94
CA GLY A 198 -12.55 4.89 -21.92
C GLY A 198 -11.63 6.06 -22.29
N PRO A 199 -12.17 7.07 -23.02
CA PRO A 199 -11.42 8.23 -23.47
C PRO A 199 -10.82 9.02 -22.29
N ASP A 200 -9.51 9.18 -22.31
CA ASP A 200 -8.75 10.04 -21.39
C ASP A 200 -7.90 11.01 -22.22
N PRO A 201 -8.04 12.35 -22.07
CA PRO A 201 -7.39 13.30 -22.96
C PRO A 201 -5.88 13.13 -23.07
N ALA A 202 -5.19 12.91 -21.95
CA ALA A 202 -3.74 12.75 -21.94
C ALA A 202 -3.30 11.45 -22.64
N ALA A 203 -4.03 10.35 -22.40
CA ALA A 203 -3.78 9.09 -23.08
C ALA A 203 -4.14 9.13 -24.57
N LEU A 204 -5.14 9.91 -24.98
CA LEU A 204 -5.48 10.11 -26.39
C LEU A 204 -4.40 10.93 -27.11
N GLU A 205 -3.88 12.00 -26.48
CA GLU A 205 -2.74 12.74 -27.01
C GLU A 205 -1.52 11.82 -27.20
N MET A 206 -1.21 11.01 -26.17
CA MET A 206 -0.14 10.01 -26.28
C MET A 206 -0.42 8.98 -27.40
N ALA A 207 -1.66 8.58 -27.61
CA ALA A 207 -2.03 7.63 -28.65
C ALA A 207 -1.87 8.23 -30.06
N ILE A 208 -2.20 9.52 -30.24
CA ILE A 208 -1.96 10.27 -31.48
C ILE A 208 -0.46 10.32 -31.78
N ASP A 209 0.36 10.69 -30.79
CA ASP A 209 1.81 10.77 -30.95
C ASP A 209 2.43 9.41 -31.31
N LEU A 210 2.01 8.34 -30.62
CA LEU A 210 2.46 6.99 -30.90
C LEU A 210 1.99 6.48 -32.28
N ALA A 211 0.77 6.81 -32.68
CA ALA A 211 0.25 6.46 -34.00
C ALA A 211 1.07 7.15 -35.10
N HIS A 212 1.38 8.44 -34.94
CA HIS A 212 2.28 9.16 -35.85
C HIS A 212 3.69 8.57 -35.89
N ALA A 213 4.28 8.26 -34.73
CA ALA A 213 5.61 7.64 -34.65
C ALA A 213 5.67 6.27 -35.35
N ARG A 214 4.54 5.56 -35.40
CA ARG A 214 4.38 4.27 -36.11
C ARG A 214 3.98 4.40 -37.58
N GLY A 215 3.72 5.62 -38.06
CA GLY A 215 3.21 5.87 -39.42
C GLY A 215 1.74 5.51 -39.63
N ASP A 216 0.98 5.26 -38.56
CA ASP A 216 -0.44 4.95 -38.60
C ASP A 216 -1.28 6.23 -38.55
N HIS A 217 -1.30 6.95 -39.66
CA HIS A 217 -2.03 8.22 -39.78
C HIS A 217 -3.56 8.06 -39.64
N ALA A 218 -4.09 6.86 -39.93
CA ALA A 218 -5.51 6.57 -39.78
C ALA A 218 -5.88 6.50 -38.30
N ALA A 219 -5.14 5.70 -37.50
CA ALA A 219 -5.36 5.63 -36.06
C ALA A 219 -5.17 7.00 -35.38
N ALA A 220 -4.17 7.78 -35.81
CA ALA A 220 -3.98 9.13 -35.29
C ALA A 220 -5.21 10.03 -35.53
N ALA A 221 -5.81 9.98 -36.72
CA ALA A 221 -7.01 10.75 -37.03
C ALA A 221 -8.23 10.29 -36.21
N ASP A 222 -8.38 8.98 -36.00
CA ASP A 222 -9.47 8.43 -35.18
C ASP A 222 -9.35 8.89 -33.71
N TYR A 223 -8.15 8.83 -33.13
CA TYR A 223 -7.90 9.34 -31.77
C TYR A 223 -8.08 10.85 -31.67
N GLN A 224 -7.66 11.61 -32.68
CA GLN A 224 -7.89 13.06 -32.73
C GLN A 224 -9.39 13.40 -32.74
N GLN A 225 -10.20 12.63 -33.48
CA GLN A 225 -11.64 12.80 -33.47
C GLN A 225 -12.24 12.46 -32.10
N LEU A 226 -11.80 11.38 -31.46
CA LEU A 226 -12.21 11.03 -30.10
C LEU A 226 -11.84 12.12 -29.09
N LEU A 227 -10.63 12.68 -29.17
CA LEU A 227 -10.18 13.78 -28.32
C LEU A 227 -11.02 15.04 -28.50
N ASN A 228 -11.45 15.35 -29.72
CA ASN A 228 -12.28 16.53 -30.00
C ASN A 228 -13.74 16.38 -29.56
N THR A 229 -14.18 15.15 -29.23
CA THR A 229 -15.59 14.83 -28.94
C THR A 229 -15.84 14.43 -27.48
N ASN A 230 -14.81 14.39 -26.64
CA ASN A 230 -14.87 14.13 -25.20
C ASN A 230 -14.21 15.27 -24.43
#